data_AF-A0A8S3ZBR7-F1
#
_entry.id   AF-A0A8S3ZBR7-F1
#
_cell.length_a   1.000
_cell.length_b   1.000
_cell.length_c   1.000
_cell.angle_alpha   90.00
_cell.angle_beta   90.00
_cell.angle_gamma   90.00
#
_symmetry.space_group_name_H-M   'P 1'
#
loop_
_entity.id
_entity.type
_entity.pdbx_description
1 polymer ?
#
loop_
_entity_poly.entity_id
_entity_poly.type
_entity_poly.pdbx_seq_one_letter_code
_entity_poly.pdbx_strand_id
1 'polypeptide(L)'
;LRHSLLRINTYKALASPSWISMTSPDPVLTAFQLSWELDHLALRENEFKDSYIQLSGQCKKYACDLLDQCRSSEEVIAVLNKTCEEDVDSEDCCPDETEKLTLSRLKLAIKYEQKQFVAHPHCQQLLTSIWYEGLPGWRKRNGIMKFLTCMGLISILPFMSVYYLIFPRSKIGQLLRSPFMKFLYHRSVFILFYRPYNIGILLHSASFGVFLFLLVCASTDVISSEPKRERFRGPEPSELEWMIVLWVTGFVWAECKQLWEEGVKAYIRQWWNWLDFLMLSLYLATFALRMVAYFQIESGRYGDREMLRKDWPQNDPTLISEGLFAVANVFSFARIIYLFQANQHLGPLQISLGCMLIDIAKFLFIFFLVVSSFACGLNQLYWYYSDTDPDDEDLFFTYVTLFWSMFSLTAPSKLEVKSTQSFTKTVGELLFMVYHGMAIIVLLNMLIAMMSSSFQDIENHADMEWKFARSKLWMGYFDEGSTLPPPFNLIISPKSVYYLVMWVKHLADQCICHQRSRRHRRRKSSEGTIR
;
A
#
# COMPACT_ATOMS: atom_id res chain seq x y z
N LEU A 1 -35.26 6.70 22.17
CA LEU A 1 -36.11 7.25 21.09
C LEU A 1 -36.13 8.79 21.05
N ARG A 2 -36.73 9.51 22.03
CA ARG A 2 -36.83 10.98 21.99
C ARG A 2 -35.47 11.69 21.83
N HIS A 3 -34.44 11.22 22.53
CA HIS A 3 -33.07 11.74 22.40
C HIS A 3 -32.49 11.52 21.00
N SER A 4 -32.63 10.32 20.43
CA SER A 4 -32.19 10.00 19.06
C SER A 4 -32.91 10.85 18.01
N LEU A 5 -34.23 11.04 18.16
CA LEU A 5 -35.03 11.89 17.28
C LEU A 5 -34.66 13.38 17.40
N LEU A 6 -34.38 13.87 18.61
CA LEU A 6 -33.86 15.23 18.80
C LEU A 6 -32.54 15.40 18.07
N ARG A 7 -31.61 14.45 18.27
CA ARG A 7 -30.27 14.47 17.67
C ARG A 7 -30.30 14.51 16.14
N ILE A 8 -31.04 13.61 15.50
CA ILE A 8 -31.15 13.59 14.05
C ILE A 8 -31.80 14.87 13.50
N ASN A 9 -32.83 15.39 14.18
CA ASN A 9 -33.47 16.65 13.79
C ASN A 9 -32.52 17.84 13.94
N THR A 10 -31.67 17.87 14.97
CA THR A 10 -30.64 18.91 15.11
C THR A 10 -29.61 18.84 13.99
N TYR A 11 -29.11 17.64 13.65
CA TYR A 11 -28.17 17.50 12.53
C TYR A 11 -28.81 17.83 11.19
N LYS A 12 -30.10 17.50 11.00
CA LYS A 12 -30.85 17.88 9.80
C LYS A 12 -30.97 19.40 9.65
N ALA A 13 -31.14 20.12 10.75
CA ALA A 13 -31.14 21.59 10.73
C ALA A 13 -29.74 22.16 10.42
N LEU A 14 -28.70 21.63 11.06
CA LEU A 14 -27.31 22.06 10.86
C LEU A 14 -26.78 21.76 9.45
N ALA A 15 -27.19 20.65 8.85
CA ALA A 15 -26.79 20.22 7.51
C ALA A 15 -27.47 21.01 6.38
N SER A 16 -28.40 21.91 6.70
CA SER A 16 -29.09 22.72 5.70
C SER A 16 -28.13 23.70 5.00
N PRO A 17 -28.06 23.70 3.66
CA PRO A 17 -27.22 24.62 2.88
C PRO A 17 -27.42 26.09 3.25
N SER A 18 -28.68 26.51 3.43
CA SER A 18 -29.01 27.89 3.78
C SER A 18 -28.46 28.27 5.16
N TRP A 19 -28.49 27.34 6.12
CA TRP A 19 -27.96 27.56 7.46
C TRP A 19 -26.45 27.71 7.43
N ILE A 20 -25.75 26.79 6.75
CA ILE A 20 -24.29 26.82 6.63
C ILE A 20 -23.83 28.12 5.96
N SER A 21 -24.46 28.52 4.86
CA SER A 21 -24.11 29.75 4.13
C SER A 21 -24.24 31.03 4.97
N MET A 22 -25.24 31.11 5.87
CA MET A 22 -25.52 32.32 6.64
C MET A 22 -24.75 32.41 7.96
N THR A 23 -24.42 31.27 8.56
CA THR A 23 -23.87 31.22 9.93
C THR A 23 -22.37 30.97 9.97
N SER A 24 -21.82 30.31 8.93
CA SER A 24 -20.44 29.84 8.96
C SER A 24 -19.50 30.83 8.25
N PRO A 25 -18.39 31.26 8.87
CA PRO A 25 -17.40 32.12 8.21
C PRO A 25 -16.63 31.36 7.11
N ASP A 26 -16.53 30.04 7.23
CA ASP A 26 -16.00 29.14 6.21
C ASP A 26 -17.01 28.01 5.92
N PRO A 27 -17.89 28.19 4.93
CA PRO A 27 -18.95 27.22 4.63
C PRO A 27 -18.39 25.88 4.13
N VAL A 28 -17.27 25.89 3.41
CA VAL A 28 -16.64 24.67 2.86
C VAL A 28 -16.05 23.83 3.98
N LEU A 29 -15.30 24.46 4.91
CA LEU A 29 -14.73 23.75 6.06
C LEU A 29 -15.82 23.12 6.92
N THR A 30 -16.86 23.90 7.19
CA THR A 30 -17.98 23.47 8.03
C THR A 30 -18.71 22.29 7.38
N ALA A 31 -18.92 22.33 6.06
CA ALA A 31 -19.50 21.21 5.33
C ALA A 31 -18.63 19.94 5.39
N PHE A 32 -17.30 20.07 5.33
CA PHE A 32 -16.38 18.91 5.46
C PHE A 32 -16.40 18.30 6.85
N GLN A 33 -16.36 19.13 7.91
CA GLN A 33 -16.43 18.66 9.28
C GLN A 33 -17.77 17.98 9.59
N LEU A 34 -18.87 18.61 9.19
CA LEU A 34 -20.21 18.09 9.44
C LEU A 34 -20.47 16.78 8.69
N SER A 35 -20.06 16.68 7.41
CA SER A 35 -20.18 15.42 6.66
C SER A 35 -19.36 14.30 7.27
N TRP A 36 -18.14 14.58 7.74
CA TRP A 36 -17.31 13.59 8.44
C TRP A 36 -17.91 13.13 9.77
N GLU A 37 -18.50 14.04 10.53
CA GLU A 37 -19.18 13.72 11.79
C GLU A 37 -20.43 12.85 11.52
N LEU A 38 -21.24 13.21 10.53
CA LEU A 38 -22.42 12.44 10.13
C LEU A 38 -22.07 11.03 9.67
N ASP A 39 -20.99 10.86 8.90
CA ASP A 39 -20.49 9.54 8.49
C ASP A 39 -20.07 8.70 9.72
N HIS A 40 -19.42 9.31 10.71
CA HIS A 40 -19.07 8.62 11.97
C HIS A 40 -20.31 8.23 12.79
N LEU A 41 -21.35 9.06 12.79
CA LEU A 41 -22.60 8.75 13.47
C LEU A 41 -23.38 7.64 12.78
N ALA A 42 -23.36 7.60 11.46
CA ALA A 42 -23.95 6.51 10.67
C ALA A 42 -23.34 5.14 11.01
N LEU A 43 -22.06 5.10 11.38
CA LEU A 43 -21.38 3.87 11.83
C LEU A 43 -21.73 3.47 13.27
N ARG A 44 -22.15 4.43 14.11
CA ARG A 44 -22.46 4.19 15.52
C ARG A 44 -23.94 3.89 15.75
N GLU A 45 -24.82 4.52 14.98
CA GLU A 45 -26.28 4.36 15.06
C GLU A 45 -26.80 3.64 13.81
N ASN A 46 -26.97 2.32 13.92
CA ASN A 46 -27.40 1.48 12.79
C ASN A 46 -28.85 1.76 12.37
N GLU A 47 -29.73 2.14 13.31
CA GLU A 47 -31.17 2.31 13.06
C GLU A 47 -31.49 3.52 12.17
N PHE A 48 -30.68 4.57 12.22
CA PHE A 48 -30.84 5.80 11.43
C PHE A 48 -29.71 6.01 10.41
N LYS A 49 -28.94 4.95 10.13
CA LYS A 49 -27.75 4.99 9.27
C LYS A 49 -28.03 5.67 7.93
N ASP A 50 -29.08 5.26 7.22
CA ASP A 50 -29.40 5.78 5.90
C ASP A 50 -29.72 7.28 5.92
N SER A 51 -30.36 7.76 6.99
CA SER A 51 -30.66 9.19 7.16
C SER A 51 -29.40 10.02 7.41
N TYR A 52 -28.47 9.53 8.22
CA TYR A 52 -27.18 10.20 8.43
C TYR A 52 -26.34 10.23 7.14
N ILE A 53 -26.31 9.12 6.38
CA ILE A 53 -25.63 9.04 5.07
C ILE A 53 -26.23 10.04 4.09
N GLN A 54 -27.55 10.17 4.05
CA GLN A 54 -28.22 11.15 3.20
C GLN A 54 -27.85 12.60 3.56
N LEU A 55 -27.83 12.93 4.86
CA LEU A 55 -27.42 14.27 5.34
C LEU A 55 -25.94 14.55 5.03
N SER A 56 -25.07 13.55 5.21
CA SER A 56 -23.66 13.64 4.84
C SER A 56 -23.50 13.92 3.34
N GLY A 57 -24.25 13.20 2.50
CA GLY A 57 -24.31 13.43 1.06
C GLY A 57 -24.78 14.85 0.69
N GLN A 58 -25.75 15.40 1.43
CA GLN A 58 -26.21 16.78 1.24
C GLN A 58 -25.11 17.81 1.53
N CYS A 59 -24.36 17.64 2.63
CA CYS A 59 -23.23 18.50 2.96
C CYS A 59 -22.10 18.40 1.92
N LYS A 60 -21.78 17.18 1.46
CA LYS A 60 -20.79 16.93 0.39
C LYS A 60 -21.17 17.63 -0.90
N LYS A 61 -22.45 17.51 -1.30
CA LYS A 61 -22.98 18.16 -2.49
C LYS A 61 -22.95 19.68 -2.39
N TYR A 62 -23.33 20.25 -1.24
CA TYR A 62 -23.27 21.69 -1.01
C TYR A 62 -21.85 22.27 -1.21
N ALA A 63 -20.82 21.57 -0.73
CA ALA A 63 -19.44 22.00 -0.96
C ALA A 63 -19.05 21.98 -2.45
N CYS A 64 -19.54 21.02 -3.22
CA CYS A 64 -19.36 20.97 -4.68
C CYS A 64 -20.12 22.10 -5.38
N ASP A 65 -21.39 22.31 -5.03
CA ASP A 65 -22.24 23.34 -5.62
C ASP A 65 -21.65 24.75 -5.41
N LEU A 66 -20.95 24.97 -4.28
CA LEU A 66 -20.23 26.22 -4.02
C LEU A 66 -19.00 26.37 -4.94
N LEU A 67 -18.26 25.29 -5.19
CA LEU A 67 -17.10 25.28 -6.08
C LEU A 67 -17.51 25.47 -7.55
N ASP A 68 -18.70 25.00 -7.94
CA ASP A 68 -19.31 25.24 -9.26
C ASP A 68 -19.60 26.73 -9.53
N GLN A 69 -19.76 27.55 -8.48
CA GLN A 69 -19.98 28.99 -8.66
C GLN A 69 -18.70 29.79 -8.95
N CYS A 70 -17.52 29.18 -8.80
CA CYS A 70 -16.26 29.86 -9.08
C CYS A 70 -16.09 30.09 -10.59
N ARG A 71 -15.89 31.35 -10.99
CA ARG A 71 -15.79 31.74 -12.42
C ARG A 71 -14.36 31.91 -12.91
N SER A 72 -13.44 32.20 -12.00
CA SER A 72 -12.02 32.40 -12.30
C SER A 72 -11.13 31.31 -11.70
N SER A 73 -9.97 31.05 -12.32
CA SER A 73 -8.96 30.15 -11.74
C SER A 73 -8.44 30.70 -10.41
N GLU A 74 -8.40 32.02 -10.24
CA GLU A 74 -7.98 32.69 -9.02
C GLU A 74 -8.94 32.41 -7.86
N GLU A 75 -10.25 32.45 -8.08
CA GLU A 75 -11.25 32.04 -7.08
C GLU A 75 -11.09 30.58 -6.67
N VAL A 76 -10.90 29.68 -7.65
CA VAL A 76 -10.68 28.26 -7.37
C VAL A 76 -9.40 28.04 -6.56
N ILE A 77 -8.32 28.73 -6.91
CA ILE A 77 -7.06 28.69 -6.17
C ILE A 77 -7.25 29.23 -4.75
N ALA A 78 -7.98 30.33 -4.58
CA ALA A 78 -8.27 30.93 -3.28
C ALA A 78 -9.03 29.97 -2.37
N VAL A 79 -10.06 29.28 -2.88
CA VAL A 79 -10.80 28.26 -2.12
C VAL A 79 -9.90 27.08 -1.75
N LEU A 80 -9.04 26.62 -2.66
CA LEU A 80 -8.20 25.43 -2.46
C LEU A 80 -6.94 25.68 -1.61
N ASN A 81 -6.48 26.92 -1.50
CA ASN A 81 -5.30 27.29 -0.70
C ASN A 81 -5.63 27.92 0.65
N LYS A 82 -6.90 28.21 0.95
CA LYS A 82 -7.30 28.84 2.21
C LYS A 82 -6.87 28.02 3.43
N THR A 83 -5.85 28.49 4.13
CA THR A 83 -5.37 27.96 5.42
C THR A 83 -6.38 28.29 6.52
N CYS A 84 -6.52 27.40 7.51
CA CYS A 84 -7.26 27.75 8.72
C CYS A 84 -6.48 28.85 9.46
N GLU A 85 -7.18 29.87 9.98
CA GLU A 85 -6.59 31.01 10.69
C GLU A 85 -5.88 30.62 12.00
N GLU A 86 -5.88 29.35 12.39
CA GLU A 86 -5.28 28.84 13.63
C GLU A 86 -3.80 28.39 13.48
N ASP A 87 -3.22 28.36 12.27
CA ASP A 87 -1.81 27.98 12.04
C ASP A 87 -0.84 29.19 11.97
N VAL A 88 -1.17 30.34 12.57
CA VAL A 88 -0.38 31.58 12.45
C VAL A 88 0.79 31.69 13.46
N ASP A 89 0.99 30.72 14.36
CA ASP A 89 2.09 30.77 15.34
C ASP A 89 3.47 30.30 14.84
N SER A 90 3.68 30.20 13.52
CA SER A 90 5.02 30.01 12.95
C SER A 90 5.50 31.25 12.19
N GLU A 91 5.82 32.30 12.96
CA GLU A 91 6.71 33.37 12.52
C GLU A 91 8.10 32.79 12.20
N ASP A 92 8.30 32.36 10.95
CA ASP A 92 9.62 32.23 10.33
C ASP A 92 9.48 31.85 8.85
N CYS A 93 9.34 32.85 7.97
CA CYS A 93 9.88 32.83 6.60
C CYS A 93 9.89 34.22 5.95
N CYS A 94 11.05 34.56 5.38
CA CYS A 94 11.32 35.74 4.58
C CYS A 94 10.38 35.88 3.36
N PRO A 95 10.15 37.11 2.86
CA PRO A 95 9.36 37.35 1.66
C PRO A 95 10.25 37.26 0.42
N ASP A 96 10.54 36.04 -0.05
CA ASP A 96 10.97 35.83 -1.44
C ASP A 96 10.95 34.33 -1.77
N GLU A 97 10.00 33.91 -2.61
CA GLU A 97 10.02 32.79 -3.56
C GLU A 97 8.55 32.48 -3.92
N THR A 98 8.11 32.92 -5.12
CA THR A 98 6.91 32.50 -5.88
C THR A 98 5.88 31.66 -5.11
N GLU A 99 4.69 32.22 -4.87
CA GLU A 99 3.46 31.58 -4.36
C GLU A 99 3.42 30.05 -4.60
N LYS A 100 4.04 29.26 -3.70
CA LYS A 100 3.88 27.82 -3.75
C LYS A 100 2.46 27.52 -3.28
N LEU A 101 1.60 27.13 -4.22
CA LEU A 101 0.24 26.66 -3.96
C LEU A 101 0.30 25.49 -2.95
N THR A 102 0.13 25.76 -1.66
CA THR A 102 0.26 24.75 -0.59
C THR A 102 -0.91 23.76 -0.58
N LEU A 103 -1.99 24.04 -1.35
CA LEU A 103 -3.19 23.20 -1.53
C LEU A 103 -3.72 22.67 -0.19
N SER A 104 -3.66 23.50 0.85
CA SER A 104 -3.97 23.14 2.25
C SER A 104 -5.41 22.64 2.39
N ARG A 105 -6.37 23.31 1.76
CA ARG A 105 -7.79 22.91 1.80
C ARG A 105 -8.03 21.60 1.07
N LEU A 106 -7.31 21.35 -0.03
CA LEU A 106 -7.41 20.10 -0.76
C LEU A 106 -6.86 18.92 0.05
N LYS A 107 -5.72 19.11 0.74
CA LYS A 107 -5.19 18.10 1.69
C LYS A 107 -6.21 17.78 2.77
N LEU A 108 -6.90 18.80 3.27
CA LEU A 108 -7.97 18.63 4.26
C LEU A 108 -9.19 17.89 3.68
N ALA A 109 -9.60 18.20 2.45
CA ALA A 109 -10.68 17.50 1.76
C ALA A 109 -10.34 16.01 1.58
N ILE A 110 -9.09 15.67 1.29
CA ILE A 110 -8.61 14.28 1.22
C ILE A 110 -8.64 13.62 2.61
N LYS A 111 -8.24 14.33 3.66
CA LYS A 111 -8.28 13.84 5.06
C LYS A 111 -9.71 13.53 5.52
N TYR A 112 -10.69 14.34 5.11
CA TYR A 112 -12.12 14.11 5.37
C TYR A 112 -12.81 13.22 4.32
N GLU A 113 -12.06 12.57 3.43
CA GLU A 113 -12.58 11.65 2.40
C GLU A 113 -13.69 12.25 1.51
N GLN A 114 -13.55 13.53 1.16
CA GLN A 114 -14.52 14.28 0.35
C GLN A 114 -14.38 13.95 -1.15
N LYS A 115 -14.77 12.74 -1.53
CA LYS A 115 -14.57 12.20 -2.90
C LYS A 115 -15.17 13.08 -4.00
N GLN A 116 -16.41 13.55 -3.83
CA GLN A 116 -17.13 14.39 -4.82
C GLN A 116 -16.41 15.73 -5.07
N PHE A 117 -15.99 16.40 -3.99
CA PHE A 117 -15.31 17.69 -4.06
C PHE A 117 -13.97 17.59 -4.78
N VAL A 118 -13.18 16.57 -4.46
CA VAL A 118 -11.87 16.35 -5.12
C VAL A 118 -12.06 15.96 -6.59
N ALA A 119 -13.05 15.12 -6.91
CA ALA A 119 -13.33 14.68 -8.27
C ALA A 119 -13.93 15.78 -9.17
N HIS A 120 -14.24 16.95 -8.61
CA HIS A 120 -14.85 18.08 -9.30
C HIS A 120 -14.03 18.53 -10.53
N PRO A 121 -14.67 18.83 -11.69
CA PRO A 121 -13.95 19.22 -12.91
C PRO A 121 -12.97 20.39 -12.73
N HIS A 122 -13.37 21.45 -12.02
CA HIS A 122 -12.50 22.61 -11.76
C HIS A 122 -11.28 22.25 -10.89
N CYS A 123 -11.48 21.42 -9.85
CA CYS A 123 -10.37 20.94 -9.02
C CYS A 123 -9.43 20.05 -9.84
N GLN A 124 -9.97 19.12 -10.63
CA GLN A 124 -9.18 18.21 -11.46
C GLN A 124 -8.40 18.95 -12.56
N GLN A 125 -8.97 20.00 -13.14
CA GLN A 125 -8.28 20.83 -14.13
C GLN A 125 -7.08 21.54 -13.51
N LEU A 126 -7.23 22.13 -12.32
CA LEU A 126 -6.13 22.78 -11.59
C LEU A 126 -5.03 21.76 -11.22
N LEU A 127 -5.42 20.60 -10.70
CA LEU A 127 -4.47 19.54 -10.35
C LEU A 127 -3.71 19.06 -11.59
N THR A 128 -4.39 18.97 -12.73
CA THR A 128 -3.78 18.58 -14.01
C THR A 128 -2.79 19.64 -14.49
N SER A 129 -3.09 20.94 -14.32
CA SER A 129 -2.15 22.01 -14.70
C SER A 129 -0.89 22.01 -13.84
N ILE A 130 -1.03 21.76 -12.53
CA ILE A 130 0.12 21.64 -11.61
C ILE A 130 0.92 20.37 -11.96
N TRP A 131 0.25 19.26 -12.25
CA TRP A 131 0.90 18.00 -12.56
C TRP A 131 1.80 18.09 -13.81
N TYR A 132 1.31 18.68 -14.89
CA TYR A 132 2.04 18.83 -16.16
C TYR A 132 2.81 20.15 -16.31
N GLU A 133 3.05 20.85 -15.20
CA GLU A 133 3.88 22.04 -15.18
C GLU A 133 5.26 21.75 -15.79
N GLY A 134 5.75 22.61 -16.69
CA GLY A 134 7.04 22.42 -17.38
C GLY A 134 7.04 21.54 -18.64
N LEU A 135 5.93 20.86 -18.98
CA LEU A 135 5.81 20.06 -20.20
C LEU A 135 4.63 20.49 -21.09
N PRO A 136 4.76 21.64 -21.78
CA PRO A 136 3.71 22.11 -22.68
C PRO A 136 3.47 21.09 -23.79
N GLY A 137 2.24 20.57 -23.88
CA GLY A 137 1.81 19.68 -24.96
C GLY A 137 1.85 18.17 -24.64
N TRP A 138 2.34 17.74 -23.48
CA TRP A 138 2.30 16.31 -23.10
C TRP A 138 0.87 15.73 -23.16
N ARG A 139 -0.11 16.51 -22.71
CA ARG A 139 -1.54 16.15 -22.74
C ARG A 139 -2.02 15.73 -24.14
N LYS A 140 -1.56 16.42 -25.19
CA LYS A 140 -2.03 16.26 -26.58
C LYS A 140 -1.34 15.12 -27.34
N ARG A 141 -0.30 14.49 -26.79
CA ARG A 141 0.45 13.42 -27.47
C ARG A 141 -0.33 12.09 -27.49
N ASN A 142 -0.15 11.33 -28.57
CA ASN A 142 -0.71 9.98 -28.74
C ASN A 142 -0.16 9.01 -27.69
N GLY A 143 -0.92 7.98 -27.33
CA GLY A 143 -0.52 6.97 -26.34
C GLY A 143 0.79 6.27 -26.66
N ILE A 144 1.00 5.90 -27.93
CA ILE A 144 2.25 5.28 -28.40
C ILE A 144 3.43 6.25 -28.27
N MET A 145 3.25 7.52 -28.64
CA MET A 145 4.30 8.53 -28.49
C MET A 145 4.62 8.78 -27.02
N LYS A 146 3.60 8.81 -26.14
CA LYS A 146 3.79 8.88 -24.68
C LYS A 146 4.62 7.69 -24.19
N PHE A 147 4.26 6.48 -24.58
CA PHE A 147 4.99 5.26 -24.22
C PHE A 147 6.45 5.28 -24.71
N LEU A 148 6.69 5.60 -25.98
CA LEU A 148 8.03 5.70 -26.56
C LEU A 148 8.88 6.78 -25.86
N THR A 149 8.28 7.94 -25.58
CA THR A 149 8.99 8.98 -24.82
C THR A 149 9.26 8.51 -23.39
N CYS A 150 8.32 7.88 -22.68
CA CYS A 150 8.58 7.31 -21.36
C CYS A 150 9.74 6.28 -21.38
N MET A 151 9.75 5.37 -22.35
CA MET A 151 10.84 4.39 -22.54
C MET A 151 12.19 5.09 -22.79
N GLY A 152 12.21 6.14 -23.62
CA GLY A 152 13.40 6.95 -23.84
C GLY A 152 13.87 7.73 -22.61
N LEU A 153 12.93 8.24 -21.79
CA LEU A 153 13.27 8.92 -20.54
C LEU A 153 13.83 7.91 -19.50
N ILE A 154 13.30 6.69 -19.45
CA ILE A 154 13.78 5.59 -18.58
C ILE A 154 15.20 5.16 -18.97
N SER A 155 15.53 5.05 -20.25
CA SER A 155 16.89 4.65 -20.67
C SER A 155 17.95 5.72 -20.38
N ILE A 156 17.59 7.00 -20.42
CA ILE A 156 18.49 8.13 -20.12
C ILE A 156 18.55 8.40 -18.60
N LEU A 157 17.76 7.68 -17.79
CA LEU A 157 17.67 7.84 -16.33
C LEU A 157 19.00 7.84 -15.57
N PRO A 158 19.94 6.89 -15.77
CA PRO A 158 21.20 6.90 -15.02
C PRO A 158 22.00 8.18 -15.32
N PHE A 159 21.99 8.65 -16.56
CA PHE A 159 22.71 9.88 -16.95
C PHE A 159 22.04 11.15 -16.42
N MET A 160 20.71 11.24 -16.49
CA MET A 160 19.97 12.40 -15.96
C MET A 160 20.10 12.52 -14.44
N SER A 161 20.16 11.39 -13.72
CA SER A 161 20.34 11.38 -12.26
C SER A 161 21.67 11.99 -11.83
N VAL A 162 22.75 11.61 -12.52
CA VAL A 162 24.10 12.13 -12.29
C VAL A 162 24.23 13.58 -12.75
N TYR A 163 23.58 13.96 -13.86
CA TYR A 163 23.56 15.35 -14.31
C TYR A 163 22.85 16.27 -13.31
N TYR A 164 21.69 15.83 -12.79
CA TYR A 164 20.93 16.58 -11.80
C TYR A 164 21.72 16.80 -10.49
N LEU A 165 22.51 15.80 -10.08
CA LEU A 165 23.40 15.88 -8.92
C LEU A 165 24.42 17.00 -9.01
N ILE A 166 25.08 17.07 -10.17
CA ILE A 166 26.20 17.99 -10.37
C ILE A 166 25.67 19.40 -10.61
N PHE A 167 24.52 19.55 -11.29
CA PHE A 167 23.98 20.86 -11.70
C PHE A 167 22.49 21.03 -11.38
N PRO A 168 22.11 21.17 -10.08
CA PRO A 168 20.71 21.21 -9.66
C PRO A 168 19.96 22.49 -10.09
N ARG A 169 20.68 23.59 -10.37
CA ARG A 169 20.12 24.88 -10.80
C ARG A 169 20.01 25.05 -12.33
N SER A 170 20.39 24.03 -13.10
CA SER A 170 20.22 24.05 -14.56
C SER A 170 18.74 24.07 -14.96
N LYS A 171 18.42 24.56 -16.17
CA LYS A 171 17.05 24.50 -16.74
C LYS A 171 16.49 23.08 -16.77
N ILE A 172 17.34 22.09 -17.02
CA ILE A 172 16.98 20.66 -16.99
C ILE A 172 16.67 20.21 -15.55
N GLY A 173 17.39 20.74 -14.55
CA GLY A 173 17.11 20.45 -13.15
C GLY A 173 15.83 21.10 -12.62
N GLN A 174 15.46 22.27 -13.13
CA GLN A 174 14.15 22.88 -12.89
C GLN A 174 13.02 22.07 -13.54
N LEU A 175 13.22 21.57 -14.77
CA LEU A 175 12.27 20.67 -15.45
C LEU A 175 12.06 19.36 -14.65
N LEU A 176 13.12 18.76 -14.11
CA LEU A 176 13.06 17.57 -13.25
C LEU A 176 12.37 17.81 -11.88
N ARG A 177 12.12 19.08 -11.51
CA ARG A 177 11.32 19.44 -10.32
C ARG A 177 9.82 19.43 -10.57
N SER A 178 9.38 19.42 -11.82
CA SER A 178 7.96 19.25 -12.13
C SER A 178 7.39 17.93 -11.55
N PRO A 179 6.14 17.92 -11.05
CA PRO A 179 5.55 16.73 -10.42
C PRO A 179 5.48 15.52 -11.36
N PHE A 180 5.13 15.74 -12.63
CA PHE A 180 5.09 14.67 -13.62
C PHE A 180 6.48 14.09 -13.92
N MET A 181 7.53 14.92 -13.95
CA MET A 181 8.88 14.38 -14.05
C MET A 181 9.29 13.67 -12.75
N LYS A 182 8.90 14.12 -11.55
CA LYS A 182 9.13 13.33 -10.32
C LYS A 182 8.47 11.94 -10.40
N PHE A 183 7.26 11.86 -10.98
CA PHE A 183 6.54 10.61 -11.21
C PHE A 183 7.21 9.71 -12.27
N LEU A 184 7.57 10.27 -13.43
CA LEU A 184 8.22 9.53 -14.53
C LEU A 184 9.67 9.17 -14.25
N TYR A 185 10.46 10.15 -13.82
CA TYR A 185 11.90 10.05 -13.64
C TYR A 185 12.31 9.53 -12.28
N HIS A 186 11.36 9.28 -11.38
CA HIS A 186 11.60 8.53 -10.15
C HIS A 186 12.84 9.06 -9.44
N ARG A 187 12.67 10.24 -8.86
CA ARG A 187 13.78 11.17 -8.72
C ARG A 187 14.83 10.65 -7.77
N SER A 188 15.93 10.24 -8.39
CA SER A 188 17.31 10.08 -7.96
C SER A 188 17.97 11.41 -7.61
N VAL A 189 18.59 11.37 -6.45
CA VAL A 189 19.67 12.21 -5.97
C VAL A 189 19.39 13.71 -5.73
N PHE A 190 18.93 13.97 -4.49
CA PHE A 190 19.22 15.12 -3.62
C PHE A 190 18.57 16.49 -3.93
N ILE A 191 17.30 16.67 -3.51
CA ILE A 191 16.81 17.96 -3.02
C ILE A 191 17.14 18.05 -1.54
N LEU A 192 18.27 18.67 -1.17
CA LEU A 192 18.57 18.94 0.24
C LEU A 192 19.13 20.34 0.42
N PHE A 193 18.32 21.34 0.10
CA PHE A 193 18.66 22.70 0.54
C PHE A 193 17.60 23.51 1.28
N TYR A 194 16.31 23.15 1.31
CA TYR A 194 15.35 23.95 2.07
C TYR A 194 14.26 23.11 2.76
N ARG A 195 14.29 23.14 4.10
CA ARG A 195 13.27 22.80 5.13
C ARG A 195 12.80 21.32 5.27
N PRO A 196 12.68 20.76 6.51
CA PRO A 196 12.53 19.32 6.72
C PRO A 196 11.26 18.96 7.52
N TYR A 197 10.08 18.79 6.89
CA TYR A 197 8.97 18.07 7.56
C TYR A 197 8.08 17.36 6.53
N ASN A 198 7.99 16.03 6.70
CA ASN A 198 7.07 15.07 6.07
C ASN A 198 7.21 14.80 4.56
N ILE A 199 7.47 13.52 4.19
CA ILE A 199 6.75 12.68 3.20
C ILE A 199 7.69 11.66 2.50
N GLY A 200 7.48 10.38 2.83
CA GLY A 200 8.34 9.22 2.58
C GLY A 200 7.74 8.18 1.63
N ILE A 201 6.69 8.52 0.89
CA ILE A 201 5.85 7.52 0.19
C ILE A 201 6.23 7.32 -1.28
N LEU A 202 7.27 8.00 -1.79
CA LEU A 202 7.27 8.35 -3.21
C LEU A 202 8.42 7.82 -4.07
N LEU A 203 9.06 6.76 -3.60
CA LEU A 203 10.35 6.29 -4.06
C LEU A 203 10.31 4.94 -4.80
N HIS A 204 9.14 4.29 -4.92
CA HIS A 204 9.07 2.88 -5.32
C HIS A 204 9.03 2.68 -6.84
N SER A 205 8.17 3.36 -7.59
CA SER A 205 7.58 2.74 -8.78
C SER A 205 8.44 2.49 -10.04
N ALA A 206 9.52 3.26 -10.32
CA ALA A 206 10.34 3.02 -11.53
C ALA A 206 11.62 2.20 -11.24
N SER A 207 12.27 2.39 -10.08
CA SER A 207 13.27 1.43 -9.58
C SER A 207 12.65 0.06 -9.38
N PHE A 208 11.38 0.00 -9.01
CA PHE A 208 10.63 -1.24 -8.96
C PHE A 208 10.53 -1.92 -10.34
N GLY A 209 10.34 -1.16 -11.42
CA GLY A 209 10.37 -1.70 -12.79
C GLY A 209 11.75 -2.28 -13.18
N VAL A 210 12.84 -1.59 -12.81
CA VAL A 210 14.21 -2.11 -13.00
C VAL A 210 14.44 -3.34 -12.13
N PHE A 211 14.02 -3.31 -10.86
CA PHE A 211 14.07 -4.43 -9.93
C PHE A 211 13.34 -5.66 -10.48
N LEU A 212 12.14 -5.50 -11.04
CA LEU A 212 11.42 -6.59 -11.69
C LEU A 212 12.16 -7.12 -12.91
N PHE A 213 12.75 -6.24 -13.73
CA PHE A 213 13.61 -6.67 -14.83
C PHE A 213 14.81 -7.49 -14.32
N LEU A 214 15.44 -7.07 -13.22
CA LEU A 214 16.52 -7.82 -12.56
C LEU A 214 16.05 -9.19 -12.04
N LEU A 215 14.84 -9.29 -11.50
CA LEU A 215 14.25 -10.57 -11.09
C LEU A 215 13.99 -11.47 -12.30
N VAL A 216 13.51 -10.92 -13.42
CA VAL A 216 13.35 -11.69 -14.67
C VAL A 216 14.72 -12.19 -15.17
N CYS A 217 15.74 -11.34 -15.17
CA CYS A 217 17.11 -11.73 -15.51
C CYS A 217 17.67 -12.81 -14.57
N ALA A 218 17.40 -12.70 -13.27
CA ALA A 218 17.79 -13.70 -12.28
C ALA A 218 17.06 -15.04 -12.50
N SER A 219 15.82 -15.03 -12.98
CA SER A 219 15.05 -16.24 -13.27
C SER A 219 15.43 -16.95 -14.57
N THR A 220 15.99 -16.21 -15.54
CA THR A 220 16.27 -16.73 -16.89
C THR A 220 17.71 -17.20 -17.08
N ASP A 221 18.53 -17.22 -16.01
CA ASP A 221 19.94 -17.62 -16.00
C ASP A 221 20.79 -17.01 -17.14
N VAL A 222 20.35 -15.88 -17.71
CA VAL A 222 20.98 -15.25 -18.89
C VAL A 222 22.43 -14.83 -18.60
N ILE A 223 22.79 -14.70 -17.32
CA ILE A 223 24.09 -14.20 -16.85
C ILE A 223 24.85 -15.28 -16.04
N SER A 224 24.20 -16.39 -15.63
CA SER A 224 24.81 -17.45 -14.82
C SER A 224 25.47 -18.51 -15.71
N SER A 225 26.72 -18.29 -16.09
CA SER A 225 27.51 -19.23 -16.92
C SER A 225 28.01 -20.49 -16.19
N GLU A 226 27.51 -20.81 -14.98
CA GLU A 226 28.03 -21.92 -14.18
C GLU A 226 27.01 -23.02 -13.83
N PRO A 227 27.04 -24.18 -14.53
CA PRO A 227 26.14 -25.33 -14.29
C PRO A 227 26.40 -26.09 -12.97
N LYS A 228 27.29 -25.59 -12.10
CA LYS A 228 27.68 -26.27 -10.85
C LYS A 228 26.90 -25.79 -9.63
N ARG A 229 26.18 -24.66 -9.72
CA ARG A 229 25.52 -23.99 -8.59
C ARG A 229 24.35 -24.80 -7.99
N GLU A 230 23.72 -25.66 -8.78
CA GLU A 230 22.60 -26.52 -8.35
C GLU A 230 22.98 -27.60 -7.32
N ARG A 231 24.28 -27.92 -7.20
CA ARG A 231 24.79 -29.00 -6.33
C ARG A 231 25.41 -28.50 -5.03
N PHE A 232 25.56 -27.18 -4.89
CA PHE A 232 26.13 -26.55 -3.70
C PHE A 232 25.02 -26.13 -2.74
N ARG A 233 25.10 -26.62 -1.49
CA ARG A 233 24.30 -26.06 -0.40
C ARG A 233 24.90 -24.70 -0.02
N GLY A 234 24.06 -23.70 0.25
CA GLY A 234 24.49 -22.33 0.60
C GLY A 234 25.53 -21.73 -0.36
N PRO A 235 25.21 -21.58 -1.66
CA PRO A 235 26.13 -21.00 -2.62
C PRO A 235 26.45 -19.54 -2.25
N GLU A 236 27.67 -19.10 -2.59
CA GLU A 236 28.05 -17.70 -2.43
C GLU A 236 27.12 -16.80 -3.26
N PRO A 237 26.73 -15.61 -2.77
CA PRO A 237 25.76 -14.77 -3.46
C PRO A 237 26.31 -14.32 -4.82
N SER A 238 25.48 -14.43 -5.86
CA SER A 238 25.80 -13.98 -7.21
C SER A 238 25.84 -12.45 -7.27
N GLU A 239 26.59 -11.90 -8.22
CA GLU A 239 26.60 -10.46 -8.51
C GLU A 239 25.19 -9.89 -8.68
N LEU A 240 24.28 -10.64 -9.32
CA LEU A 240 22.87 -10.25 -9.45
C LEU A 240 22.13 -10.26 -8.11
N GLU A 241 22.42 -11.22 -7.24
CA GLU A 241 21.79 -11.35 -5.93
C GLU A 241 22.26 -10.23 -5.00
N TRP A 242 23.54 -9.86 -5.06
CA TRP A 242 24.07 -8.67 -4.40
C TRP A 242 23.37 -7.39 -4.85
N MET A 243 23.11 -7.28 -6.16
CA MET A 243 22.35 -6.17 -6.70
C MET A 243 20.91 -6.17 -6.18
N ILE A 244 20.23 -7.32 -6.15
CA ILE A 244 18.87 -7.44 -5.59
C ILE A 244 18.84 -7.06 -4.09
N VAL A 245 19.81 -7.51 -3.29
CA VAL A 245 19.93 -7.15 -1.86
C VAL A 245 20.05 -5.64 -1.68
N LEU A 246 20.86 -4.97 -2.51
CA LEU A 246 21.03 -3.52 -2.48
C LEU A 246 19.72 -2.77 -2.82
N TRP A 247 18.90 -3.31 -3.72
CA TRP A 247 17.57 -2.76 -3.99
C TRP A 247 16.59 -2.99 -2.83
N VAL A 248 16.52 -4.22 -2.29
CA VAL A 248 15.62 -4.54 -1.18
C VAL A 248 15.95 -3.72 0.07
N THR A 249 17.23 -3.56 0.40
CA THR A 249 17.64 -2.70 1.53
C THR A 249 17.21 -1.24 1.32
N GLY A 250 17.27 -0.74 0.09
CA GLY A 250 16.72 0.57 -0.26
C GLY A 250 15.20 0.65 -0.08
N PHE A 251 14.45 -0.39 -0.46
CA PHE A 251 13.00 -0.46 -0.26
C PHE A 251 12.63 -0.54 1.23
N VAL A 252 13.34 -1.36 2.02
CA VAL A 252 13.15 -1.45 3.47
C VAL A 252 13.36 -0.09 4.14
N TRP A 253 14.41 0.63 3.76
CA TRP A 253 14.67 1.97 4.29
C TRP A 253 13.59 2.98 3.90
N ALA A 254 13.09 2.93 2.66
CA ALA A 254 11.99 3.77 2.20
C ALA A 254 10.70 3.48 3.01
N GLU A 255 10.38 2.21 3.21
CA GLU A 255 9.18 1.79 3.95
C GLU A 255 9.26 2.18 5.43
N CYS A 256 10.43 2.05 6.05
CA CYS A 256 10.67 2.50 7.43
C CYS A 256 10.44 4.01 7.57
N LYS A 257 10.88 4.79 6.58
CA LYS A 257 10.67 6.24 6.55
C LYS A 257 9.18 6.57 6.40
N GLN A 258 8.47 5.90 5.50
CA GLN A 258 7.03 6.07 5.34
C GLN A 258 6.29 5.77 6.65
N LEU A 259 6.61 4.65 7.29
CA LEU A 259 5.99 4.25 8.56
C LEU A 259 6.21 5.29 9.67
N TRP A 260 7.40 5.90 9.71
CA TRP A 260 7.74 6.94 10.69
C TRP A 260 6.98 8.24 10.47
N GLU A 261 6.79 8.66 9.21
CA GLU A 261 6.20 9.95 8.89
C GLU A 261 4.66 9.92 8.85
N GLU A 262 4.06 8.86 8.31
CA GLU A 262 2.59 8.70 8.32
C GLU A 262 2.08 8.29 9.71
N GLY A 263 2.92 7.58 10.47
CA GLY A 263 2.55 6.90 11.70
C GLY A 263 1.83 5.57 11.46
N VAL A 264 1.98 4.66 12.43
CA VAL A 264 1.52 3.26 12.34
C VAL A 264 0.02 3.14 12.00
N LYS A 265 -0.83 3.98 12.61
CA LYS A 265 -2.28 3.92 12.41
C LYS A 265 -2.70 4.30 10.99
N ALA A 266 -2.07 5.31 10.40
CA ALA A 266 -2.37 5.72 9.03
C ALA A 266 -1.82 4.69 8.03
N TYR A 267 -0.63 4.16 8.30
CA TYR A 267 0.03 3.15 7.48
C TYR A 267 -0.80 1.87 7.35
N ILE A 268 -1.28 1.31 8.47
CA ILE A 268 -2.06 0.06 8.50
C ILE A 268 -3.41 0.18 7.78
N ARG A 269 -3.99 1.38 7.69
CA ARG A 269 -5.28 1.61 7.04
C ARG A 269 -5.20 1.44 5.51
N GLN A 270 -4.01 1.56 4.93
CA GLN A 270 -3.82 1.45 3.49
C GLN A 270 -3.47 -0.01 3.11
N TRP A 271 -4.36 -0.69 2.40
CA TRP A 271 -4.16 -2.10 1.98
C TRP A 271 -2.90 -2.33 1.13
N TRP A 272 -2.50 -1.33 0.34
CA TRP A 272 -1.28 -1.41 -0.47
C TRP A 272 0.00 -1.48 0.36
N ASN A 273 0.01 -0.85 1.54
CA ASN A 273 1.14 -0.88 2.47
C ASN A 273 1.29 -2.28 3.11
N TRP A 274 0.18 -3.01 3.31
CA TRP A 274 0.24 -4.41 3.76
C TRP A 274 0.92 -5.32 2.74
N LEU A 275 0.66 -5.11 1.44
CA LEU A 275 1.33 -5.85 0.37
C LEU A 275 2.83 -5.56 0.37
N ASP A 276 3.22 -4.28 0.51
CA ASP A 276 4.64 -3.88 0.60
C ASP A 276 5.33 -4.48 1.82
N PHE A 277 4.72 -4.39 2.99
CA PHE A 277 5.24 -4.96 4.22
C PHE A 277 5.43 -6.48 4.11
N LEU A 278 4.43 -7.19 3.58
CA LEU A 278 4.50 -8.64 3.37
C LEU A 278 5.63 -9.01 2.40
N MET A 279 5.68 -8.36 1.24
CA MET A 279 6.73 -8.57 0.24
C MET A 279 8.13 -8.34 0.82
N LEU A 280 8.35 -7.22 1.51
CA LEU A 280 9.65 -6.87 2.10
C LEU A 280 10.04 -7.82 3.24
N SER A 281 9.07 -8.26 4.05
CA SER A 281 9.30 -9.24 5.11
C SER A 281 9.76 -10.59 4.54
N LEU A 282 9.18 -11.04 3.42
CA LEU A 282 9.57 -12.29 2.74
C LEU A 282 10.99 -12.19 2.13
N TYR A 283 11.35 -11.04 1.55
CA TYR A 283 12.73 -10.83 1.07
C TYR A 283 13.75 -10.80 2.21
N LEU A 284 13.44 -10.12 3.32
CA LEU A 284 14.30 -10.11 4.50
C LEU A 284 14.48 -11.52 5.10
N ALA A 285 13.40 -12.30 5.18
CA ALA A 285 13.45 -13.69 5.62
C ALA A 285 14.31 -14.56 4.68
N THR A 286 14.18 -14.37 3.37
CA THR A 286 15.01 -15.06 2.36
C THR A 286 16.50 -14.79 2.57
N PHE A 287 16.89 -13.51 2.74
CA PHE A 287 18.28 -13.15 2.96
C PHE A 287 18.81 -13.67 4.30
N ALA A 288 18.01 -13.59 5.36
CA ALA A 288 18.39 -14.13 6.66
C ALA A 288 18.66 -15.64 6.59
N LEU A 289 17.78 -16.41 5.93
CA LEU A 289 17.96 -17.86 5.75
C LEU A 289 19.18 -18.19 4.89
N ARG A 290 19.47 -17.41 3.84
CA ARG A 290 20.69 -17.60 3.04
C ARG A 290 21.97 -17.31 3.82
N MET A 291 21.98 -16.27 4.66
CA MET A 291 23.10 -16.00 5.56
C MET A 291 23.28 -17.15 6.57
N VAL A 292 22.19 -17.66 7.14
CA VAL A 292 22.23 -18.82 8.04
C VAL A 292 22.77 -20.06 7.32
N ALA A 293 22.32 -20.33 6.10
CA ALA A 293 22.81 -21.45 5.28
C ALA A 293 24.33 -21.33 5.04
N TYR A 294 24.81 -20.14 4.65
CA TYR A 294 26.22 -19.88 4.43
C TYR A 294 27.05 -20.13 5.70
N PHE A 295 26.65 -19.54 6.83
CA PHE A 295 27.38 -19.70 8.11
C PHE A 295 27.36 -21.13 8.66
N GLN A 296 26.26 -21.87 8.50
CA GLN A 296 26.15 -23.25 8.97
C GLN A 296 27.12 -24.19 8.23
N ILE A 297 27.33 -23.94 6.95
CA ILE A 297 28.23 -24.72 6.09
C ILE A 297 29.68 -24.35 6.38
N GLU A 298 29.98 -23.05 6.51
CA GLU A 298 31.33 -22.59 6.85
C GLU A 298 31.75 -23.03 8.28
N SER A 299 30.80 -23.13 9.21
CA SER A 299 31.04 -23.68 10.55
C SER A 299 31.33 -25.19 10.55
N GLY A 300 31.16 -25.91 9.42
CA GLY A 300 31.41 -27.35 9.30
C GLY A 300 30.48 -28.25 10.13
N ARG A 301 29.41 -27.70 10.71
CA ARG A 301 28.50 -28.43 11.61
C ARG A 301 27.35 -29.14 10.89
N TYR A 302 27.13 -28.85 9.60
CA TYR A 302 25.89 -29.19 8.89
C TYR A 302 26.06 -30.11 7.66
N GLY A 303 27.13 -30.92 7.64
CA GLY A 303 27.42 -31.89 6.58
C GLY A 303 28.18 -31.31 5.38
N ASP A 304 28.31 -32.10 4.32
CA ASP A 304 29.10 -31.75 3.13
C ASP A 304 28.47 -30.64 2.28
N ARG A 305 29.32 -29.79 1.69
CA ARG A 305 28.91 -28.63 0.86
C ARG A 305 28.35 -29.04 -0.51
N GLU A 306 28.79 -30.19 -1.03
CA GLU A 306 28.39 -30.72 -2.34
C GLU A 306 27.52 -31.96 -2.15
N MET A 307 26.23 -31.87 -2.48
CA MET A 307 25.29 -33.00 -2.48
C MET A 307 24.28 -32.86 -3.60
N LEU A 308 23.81 -33.98 -4.14
CA LEU A 308 22.75 -33.97 -5.14
C LEU A 308 21.47 -33.41 -4.50
N ARG A 309 20.76 -32.52 -5.21
CA ARG A 309 19.57 -31.82 -4.68
C ARG A 309 18.47 -32.75 -4.15
N LYS A 310 18.40 -33.99 -4.65
CA LYS A 310 17.45 -35.02 -4.20
C LYS A 310 17.73 -35.53 -2.78
N ASP A 311 18.98 -35.47 -2.35
CA ASP A 311 19.44 -36.01 -1.07
C ASP A 311 19.47 -34.91 0.01
N TRP A 312 18.99 -33.71 -0.30
CA TRP A 312 18.91 -32.62 0.67
C TRP A 312 17.79 -32.88 1.67
N PRO A 313 18.01 -32.61 2.97
CA PRO A 313 16.96 -32.73 3.96
C PRO A 313 15.85 -31.73 3.64
N GLN A 314 14.59 -32.11 3.86
CA GLN A 314 13.42 -31.27 3.57
C GLN A 314 13.48 -29.91 4.30
N ASN A 315 14.11 -29.86 5.48
CA ASN A 315 14.26 -28.67 6.31
C ASN A 315 15.56 -27.87 6.02
N ASP A 316 16.20 -28.08 4.88
CA ASP A 316 17.39 -27.32 4.49
C ASP A 316 17.05 -25.82 4.36
N PRO A 317 17.73 -24.92 5.10
CA PRO A 317 17.50 -23.47 5.00
C PRO A 317 17.61 -22.93 3.57
N THR A 318 18.42 -23.56 2.72
CA THR A 318 18.57 -23.18 1.31
C THR A 318 17.25 -23.36 0.55
N LEU A 319 16.59 -24.52 0.69
CA LEU A 319 15.31 -24.81 0.02
C LEU A 319 14.18 -23.90 0.50
N ILE A 320 14.12 -23.67 1.82
CA ILE A 320 13.13 -22.76 2.41
C ILE A 320 13.34 -21.34 1.88
N SER A 321 14.60 -20.88 1.78
CA SER A 321 14.92 -19.57 1.23
C SER A 321 14.52 -19.43 -0.24
N GLU A 322 14.72 -20.46 -1.06
CA GLU A 322 14.30 -20.46 -2.48
C GLU A 322 12.78 -20.41 -2.61
N GLY A 323 12.05 -21.15 -1.77
CA GLY A 323 10.59 -21.12 -1.71
C GLY A 323 10.06 -19.73 -1.32
N LEU A 324 10.59 -19.13 -0.25
CA LEU A 324 10.22 -17.78 0.17
C LEU A 324 10.59 -16.72 -0.88
N PHE A 325 11.73 -16.88 -1.56
CA PHE A 325 12.14 -15.99 -2.66
C PHE A 325 11.15 -16.04 -3.83
N ALA A 326 10.69 -17.23 -4.22
CA ALA A 326 9.71 -17.41 -5.28
C ALA A 326 8.37 -16.74 -4.92
N VAL A 327 7.90 -16.92 -3.68
CA VAL A 327 6.67 -16.27 -3.19
C VAL A 327 6.84 -14.74 -3.15
N ALA A 328 7.99 -14.25 -2.68
CA ALA A 328 8.30 -12.82 -2.68
C ALA A 328 8.27 -12.23 -4.10
N ASN A 329 8.80 -12.95 -5.10
CA ASN A 329 8.79 -12.51 -6.49
C ASN A 329 7.36 -12.38 -7.05
N VAL A 330 6.44 -13.28 -6.69
CA VAL A 330 5.03 -13.16 -7.09
C VAL A 330 4.39 -11.88 -6.52
N PHE A 331 4.60 -11.61 -5.23
CA PHE A 331 4.12 -10.37 -4.62
C PHE A 331 4.76 -9.12 -5.24
N SER A 332 6.03 -9.20 -5.63
CA SER A 332 6.67 -8.14 -6.38
C SER A 332 5.97 -7.87 -7.71
N PHE A 333 5.64 -8.88 -8.52
CA PHE A 333 4.88 -8.64 -9.74
C PHE A 333 3.47 -8.08 -9.46
N ALA A 334 2.80 -8.56 -8.40
CA ALA A 334 1.48 -8.05 -8.02
C ALA A 334 1.49 -6.55 -7.66
N ARG A 335 2.63 -6.03 -7.16
CA ARG A 335 2.78 -4.61 -6.83
C ARG A 335 2.65 -3.68 -8.05
N ILE A 336 2.89 -4.16 -9.29
CA ILE A 336 2.69 -3.37 -10.52
C ILE A 336 1.23 -2.90 -10.64
N ILE A 337 0.27 -3.66 -10.12
CA ILE A 337 -1.16 -3.30 -10.16
C ILE A 337 -1.39 -1.92 -9.54
N TYR A 338 -0.60 -1.51 -8.53
CA TYR A 338 -0.66 -0.18 -7.95
C TYR A 338 -0.41 0.94 -8.99
N LEU A 339 0.37 0.71 -10.04
CA LEU A 339 0.64 1.70 -11.09
C LEU A 339 -0.53 1.90 -12.04
N PHE A 340 -1.48 0.97 -12.11
CA PHE A 340 -2.63 1.07 -13.00
C PHE A 340 -3.52 2.27 -12.67
N GLN A 341 -3.52 2.75 -11.42
CA GLN A 341 -4.29 3.91 -10.97
C GLN A 341 -3.88 5.22 -11.66
N ALA A 342 -2.67 5.30 -12.21
CA ALA A 342 -2.22 6.46 -12.96
C ALA A 342 -2.81 6.51 -14.38
N ASN A 343 -3.25 5.37 -14.92
CA ASN A 343 -3.84 5.28 -16.25
C ASN A 343 -5.34 5.56 -16.21
N GLN A 344 -5.85 6.31 -17.18
CA GLN A 344 -7.27 6.67 -17.29
C GLN A 344 -8.20 5.49 -17.57
N HIS A 345 -7.71 4.45 -18.25
CA HIS A 345 -8.53 3.29 -18.59
C HIS A 345 -8.42 2.16 -17.56
N LEU A 346 -7.21 1.89 -17.06
CA LEU A 346 -6.98 0.80 -16.11
C LEU A 346 -7.28 1.19 -14.66
N GLY A 347 -7.23 2.48 -14.33
CA GLY A 347 -7.43 2.96 -12.96
C GLY A 347 -8.83 2.69 -12.42
N PRO A 348 -9.93 3.08 -13.10
CA PRO A 348 -11.28 2.77 -12.64
C PRO A 348 -11.52 1.26 -12.47
N LEU A 349 -10.99 0.44 -13.40
CA LEU A 349 -11.08 -1.02 -13.33
C LEU A 349 -10.33 -1.60 -12.13
N GLN A 350 -9.15 -1.06 -11.82
CA GLN A 350 -8.37 -1.47 -10.65
C GLN A 350 -9.11 -1.14 -9.34
N ILE A 351 -9.65 0.08 -9.24
CA ILE A 351 -10.37 0.52 -8.04
C ILE A 351 -11.65 -0.30 -7.84
N SER A 352 -12.41 -0.56 -8.91
CA SER A 352 -13.60 -1.39 -8.81
C SER A 352 -13.28 -2.82 -8.36
N LEU A 353 -12.21 -3.43 -8.90
CA LEU A 353 -11.71 -4.73 -8.43
C LEU A 353 -11.36 -4.71 -6.94
N GLY A 354 -10.66 -3.68 -6.47
CA GLY A 354 -10.30 -3.53 -5.06
C GLY A 354 -11.51 -3.43 -4.13
N CYS A 355 -12.55 -2.70 -4.54
CA CYS A 355 -13.80 -2.59 -3.77
C CYS A 355 -14.57 -3.92 -3.74
N MET A 356 -14.64 -4.64 -4.87
CA MET A 356 -15.30 -5.95 -4.94
C MET A 356 -14.62 -7.02 -4.08
N LEU A 357 -13.30 -6.96 -3.87
CA LEU A 357 -12.57 -7.92 -3.02
C LEU A 357 -13.11 -7.97 -1.58
N ILE A 358 -13.62 -6.85 -1.05
CA ILE A 358 -14.19 -6.82 0.30
C ILE A 358 -15.48 -7.65 0.36
N ASP A 359 -16.29 -7.61 -0.69
CA ASP A 359 -17.51 -8.41 -0.79
C ASP A 359 -17.20 -9.89 -1.04
N ILE A 360 -16.21 -10.18 -1.90
CA ILE A 360 -15.68 -11.54 -2.10
C ILE A 360 -15.20 -12.12 -0.76
N ALA A 361 -14.46 -11.37 0.04
CA ALA A 361 -13.93 -11.86 1.31
C ALA A 361 -15.04 -12.26 2.30
N LYS A 362 -16.13 -11.47 2.37
CA LYS A 362 -17.32 -11.82 3.18
C LYS A 362 -17.96 -13.12 2.71
N PHE A 363 -18.07 -13.31 1.39
CA PHE A 363 -18.61 -14.55 0.83
C PHE A 363 -17.68 -15.75 1.02
N LEU A 364 -16.37 -15.55 0.86
CA LEU A 364 -15.35 -16.59 1.03
C LEU A 364 -15.37 -17.14 2.46
N PHE A 365 -15.74 -16.33 3.47
CA PHE A 365 -15.95 -16.82 4.83
C PHE A 365 -17.06 -17.88 4.92
N ILE A 366 -18.20 -17.66 4.26
CA ILE A 366 -19.30 -18.64 4.18
C ILE A 366 -18.82 -19.89 3.42
N PHE A 367 -18.10 -19.68 2.32
CA PHE A 367 -17.52 -20.76 1.53
C PHE A 367 -16.57 -21.64 2.36
N PHE A 368 -15.69 -21.02 3.13
CA PHE A 368 -14.74 -21.69 4.01
C PHE A 368 -15.44 -22.51 5.10
N LEU A 369 -16.52 -22.00 5.69
CA LEU A 369 -17.33 -22.76 6.66
C LEU A 369 -17.91 -24.04 6.05
N VAL A 370 -18.43 -23.95 4.82
CA VAL A 370 -18.98 -25.10 4.11
C VAL A 370 -17.89 -26.12 3.81
N VAL A 371 -16.76 -25.71 3.21
CA VAL A 371 -15.62 -26.61 2.95
C VAL A 371 -15.13 -27.27 4.23
N SER A 372 -15.01 -26.52 5.32
CA SER A 372 -14.56 -27.03 6.62
C SER A 372 -15.51 -28.09 7.19
N SER A 373 -16.83 -27.89 7.07
CA SER A 373 -17.81 -28.87 7.52
C SER A 373 -17.70 -30.21 6.77
N PHE A 374 -17.51 -30.17 5.45
CA PHE A 374 -17.33 -31.38 4.63
C PHE A 374 -15.94 -32.00 4.80
N ALA A 375 -14.89 -31.20 5.00
CA ALA A 375 -13.53 -31.68 5.27
C ALA A 375 -13.49 -32.49 6.57
N CYS A 376 -14.06 -31.95 7.66
CA CYS A 376 -14.15 -32.69 8.92
C CYS A 376 -15.02 -33.95 8.80
N GLY A 377 -16.15 -33.87 8.09
CA GLY A 377 -17.04 -35.02 7.89
C GLY A 377 -16.41 -36.16 7.08
N LEU A 378 -15.70 -35.83 6.00
CA LEU A 378 -14.99 -36.82 5.18
C LEU A 378 -13.76 -37.37 5.90
N ASN A 379 -13.00 -36.52 6.59
CA ASN A 379 -11.88 -36.99 7.41
C ASN A 379 -12.34 -37.97 8.48
N GLN A 380 -13.45 -37.68 9.18
CA GLN A 380 -14.01 -38.60 10.18
C GLN A 380 -14.45 -39.93 9.58
N LEU A 381 -14.95 -39.94 8.34
CA LEU A 381 -15.36 -41.15 7.64
C LEU A 381 -14.15 -42.01 7.21
N TYR A 382 -13.09 -41.37 6.70
CA TYR A 382 -11.93 -42.04 6.13
C TYR A 382 -10.78 -42.28 7.11
N TRP A 383 -10.81 -41.67 8.30
CA TRP A 383 -9.76 -41.76 9.33
C TRP A 383 -9.29 -43.20 9.63
N TYR A 384 -10.21 -44.17 9.66
CA TYR A 384 -9.91 -45.56 10.00
C TYR A 384 -9.42 -46.41 8.82
N TYR A 385 -9.44 -45.87 7.60
CA TYR A 385 -9.10 -46.58 6.36
C TYR A 385 -7.77 -46.13 5.76
N SER A 386 -7.00 -45.34 6.50
CA SER A 386 -5.64 -44.98 6.10
C SER A 386 -4.74 -46.21 6.26
N ASP A 387 -4.44 -46.88 5.15
CA ASP A 387 -3.43 -47.96 5.06
C ASP A 387 -1.98 -47.40 5.02
N THR A 388 -1.85 -46.08 5.00
CA THR A 388 -0.58 -45.32 4.93
C THR A 388 -0.16 -44.83 6.32
N ASP A 389 1.12 -44.44 6.48
CA ASP A 389 1.63 -43.92 7.75
C ASP A 389 0.71 -42.81 8.30
N PRO A 390 0.49 -42.73 9.63
CA PRO A 390 -0.47 -41.80 10.24
C PRO A 390 -0.18 -40.31 9.99
N ASP A 391 0.99 -39.98 9.43
CA ASP A 391 1.40 -38.62 9.06
C ASP A 391 0.94 -38.20 7.64
N ASP A 392 0.48 -39.13 6.78
CA ASP A 392 0.15 -38.84 5.37
C ASP A 392 -1.31 -38.39 5.12
N GLU A 393 -2.25 -38.72 6.01
CA GLU A 393 -3.67 -38.33 5.91
C GLU A 393 -4.14 -37.46 7.07
N ASP A 394 -3.45 -36.33 7.25
CA ASP A 394 -3.91 -35.26 8.13
C ASP A 394 -5.16 -34.56 7.57
N LEU A 395 -5.96 -33.95 8.47
CA LEU A 395 -7.09 -33.07 8.10
C LEU A 395 -6.72 -32.07 6.99
N PHE A 396 -5.49 -31.56 7.01
CA PHE A 396 -4.94 -30.66 5.99
C PHE A 396 -4.95 -31.28 4.58
N PHE A 397 -4.62 -32.56 4.45
CA PHE A 397 -4.68 -33.27 3.17
C PHE A 397 -6.12 -33.38 2.64
N THR A 398 -7.10 -33.62 3.52
CA THR A 398 -8.52 -33.60 3.15
C THR A 398 -8.96 -32.21 2.67
N TYR A 399 -8.53 -31.14 3.35
CA TYR A 399 -8.78 -29.76 2.90
C TYR A 399 -8.20 -29.49 1.50
N VAL A 400 -6.94 -29.86 1.28
CA VAL A 400 -6.26 -29.69 -0.01
C VAL A 400 -6.96 -30.51 -1.11
N THR A 401 -7.36 -31.74 -0.81
CA THR A 401 -8.05 -32.62 -1.75
C THR A 401 -9.43 -32.08 -2.15
N LEU A 402 -10.19 -31.56 -1.18
CA LEU A 402 -11.48 -30.90 -1.45
C LEU A 402 -11.30 -29.61 -2.23
N PHE A 403 -10.30 -28.80 -1.91
CA PHE A 403 -10.00 -27.58 -2.66
C PHE A 403 -9.70 -27.88 -4.14
N TRP A 404 -8.81 -28.85 -4.42
CA TRP A 404 -8.51 -29.25 -5.79
C TRP A 404 -9.70 -29.91 -6.51
N SER A 405 -10.61 -30.54 -5.76
CA SER A 405 -11.81 -31.14 -6.34
C SER A 405 -12.77 -30.11 -6.92
N MET A 406 -12.83 -28.88 -6.38
CA MET A 406 -13.62 -27.79 -6.96
C MET A 406 -13.24 -27.47 -8.41
N PHE A 407 -11.96 -27.63 -8.74
CA PHE A 407 -11.41 -27.44 -10.09
C PHE A 407 -11.44 -28.71 -10.93
N SER A 408 -12.12 -29.77 -10.45
CA SER A 408 -12.18 -31.08 -11.09
C SER A 408 -10.80 -31.73 -11.31
N LEU A 409 -9.79 -31.39 -10.49
CA LEU A 409 -8.43 -31.93 -10.58
C LEU A 409 -8.23 -33.19 -9.70
N THR A 410 -9.20 -33.53 -8.86
CA THR A 410 -9.15 -34.72 -8.00
C THR A 410 -9.68 -35.95 -8.76
N ALA A 411 -8.82 -36.94 -8.98
CA ALA A 411 -9.22 -38.20 -9.59
C ALA A 411 -10.15 -39.00 -8.64
N PRO A 412 -11.23 -39.61 -9.14
CA PRO A 412 -12.14 -40.42 -8.32
C PRO A 412 -11.44 -41.64 -7.69
N SER A 413 -10.31 -42.09 -8.28
CA SER A 413 -9.48 -43.17 -7.74
C SER A 413 -8.83 -42.85 -6.39
N LYS A 414 -8.68 -41.56 -6.01
CA LYS A 414 -8.18 -41.17 -4.68
C LYS A 414 -9.21 -41.36 -3.56
N LEU A 415 -10.49 -41.50 -3.91
CA LEU A 415 -11.57 -41.81 -2.97
C LEU A 415 -11.84 -43.32 -2.87
N GLU A 416 -11.14 -44.13 -3.68
CA GLU A 416 -11.28 -45.59 -3.66
C GLU A 416 -10.48 -46.19 -2.51
N VAL A 417 -11.14 -46.35 -1.38
CA VAL A 417 -10.65 -47.15 -0.26
C VAL A 417 -10.51 -48.61 -0.73
N LYS A 418 -9.34 -49.21 -0.50
CA LYS A 418 -9.05 -50.62 -0.84
C LYS A 418 -9.85 -51.65 -0.03
N SER A 419 -10.55 -51.20 1.01
CA SER A 419 -11.35 -52.06 1.89
C SER A 419 -12.70 -52.46 1.28
N THR A 420 -13.14 -53.67 1.61
CA THR A 420 -14.33 -54.37 1.08
C THR A 420 -15.69 -53.77 1.47
N GLN A 421 -15.71 -52.70 2.28
CA GLN A 421 -16.96 -52.17 2.83
C GLN A 421 -17.65 -51.19 1.87
N SER A 422 -18.60 -51.72 1.08
CA SER A 422 -19.39 -50.95 0.12
C SER A 422 -20.14 -49.78 0.74
N PHE A 423 -20.60 -49.91 1.99
CA PHE A 423 -21.37 -48.87 2.68
C PHE A 423 -20.58 -47.56 2.85
N THR A 424 -19.35 -47.64 3.38
CA THR A 424 -18.49 -46.47 3.59
C THR A 424 -18.16 -45.79 2.26
N LYS A 425 -17.85 -46.58 1.22
CA LYS A 425 -17.61 -46.06 -0.14
C LYS A 425 -18.82 -45.27 -0.65
N THR A 426 -20.02 -45.84 -0.56
CA THR A 426 -21.26 -45.16 -0.98
C THR A 426 -21.54 -43.89 -0.20
N VAL A 427 -21.33 -43.88 1.12
CA VAL A 427 -21.53 -42.68 1.96
C VAL A 427 -20.52 -41.59 1.61
N GLY A 428 -19.25 -41.95 1.41
CA GLY A 428 -18.19 -41.00 1.04
C GLY A 428 -18.41 -40.39 -0.35
N GLU A 429 -18.77 -41.22 -1.34
CA GLU A 429 -19.16 -40.76 -2.68
C GLU A 429 -20.38 -39.83 -2.63
N LEU A 430 -21.40 -40.17 -1.85
CA LEU A 430 -22.59 -39.32 -1.68
C LEU A 430 -22.25 -37.98 -1.03
N LEU A 431 -21.46 -37.97 0.05
CA LEU A 431 -21.02 -36.73 0.71
C LEU A 431 -20.19 -35.86 -0.24
N PHE A 432 -19.31 -36.48 -1.03
CA PHE A 432 -18.51 -35.79 -2.03
C PHE A 432 -19.36 -35.20 -3.17
N MET A 433 -20.38 -35.93 -3.63
CA MET A 433 -21.35 -35.46 -4.62
C MET A 433 -22.19 -34.28 -4.11
N VAL A 434 -22.67 -34.36 -2.86
CA VAL A 434 -23.40 -33.26 -2.21
C VAL A 434 -22.49 -32.05 -2.04
N TYR A 435 -21.23 -32.26 -1.65
CA TYR A 435 -20.23 -31.19 -1.59
C TYR A 435 -20.04 -30.51 -2.96
N HIS A 436 -19.89 -31.26 -4.05
CA HIS A 436 -19.77 -30.68 -5.41
C HIS A 436 -21.02 -29.89 -5.80
N GLY A 437 -22.21 -30.43 -5.54
CA GLY A 437 -23.48 -29.72 -5.78
C GLY A 437 -23.54 -28.41 -5.00
N MET A 438 -23.20 -28.42 -3.72
CA MET A 438 -23.22 -27.22 -2.88
C MET A 438 -22.13 -26.21 -3.27
N ALA A 439 -20.89 -26.65 -3.44
CA ALA A 439 -19.75 -25.77 -3.71
C ALA A 439 -19.80 -25.16 -5.13
N ILE A 440 -20.06 -25.98 -6.15
CA ILE A 440 -19.98 -25.56 -7.56
C ILE A 440 -21.34 -25.05 -8.06
N ILE A 441 -22.45 -25.73 -7.78
CA ILE A 441 -23.76 -25.31 -8.33
C ILE A 441 -24.37 -24.18 -7.51
N VAL A 442 -24.29 -24.25 -6.17
CA VAL A 442 -24.93 -23.24 -5.33
C VAL A 442 -23.98 -22.07 -5.05
N LEU A 443 -22.85 -22.32 -4.38
CA LEU A 443 -21.99 -21.25 -3.87
C LEU A 443 -21.30 -20.46 -5.01
N LEU A 444 -20.77 -21.13 -6.02
CA LEU A 444 -20.12 -20.43 -7.14
C LEU A 444 -21.11 -19.56 -7.93
N ASN A 445 -22.33 -20.05 -8.20
CA ASN A 445 -23.35 -19.26 -8.89
C ASN A 445 -23.83 -18.05 -8.05
N MET A 446 -23.95 -18.22 -6.73
CA MET A 446 -24.26 -17.12 -5.81
C MET A 446 -23.13 -16.09 -5.76
N LEU A 447 -21.85 -16.52 -5.79
CA LEU A 447 -20.71 -15.62 -5.86
C LEU A 447 -20.72 -14.80 -7.15
N ILE A 448 -21.00 -15.43 -8.30
CA ILE A 448 -21.11 -14.71 -9.58
C ILE A 448 -22.24 -13.67 -9.54
N ALA A 449 -23.41 -14.05 -9.01
CA ALA A 449 -24.54 -13.12 -8.89
C ALA A 449 -24.22 -11.92 -7.99
N MET A 450 -23.61 -12.17 -6.83
CA MET A 450 -23.18 -11.12 -5.89
C MET A 450 -22.14 -10.20 -6.53
N MET A 451 -21.14 -10.77 -7.21
CA MET A 451 -20.10 -10.03 -7.93
C MET A 451 -20.68 -9.14 -9.04
N SER A 452 -21.66 -9.65 -9.79
CA SER A 452 -22.31 -8.88 -10.85
C SER A 452 -23.07 -7.67 -10.31
N SER A 453 -23.85 -7.85 -9.23
CA SER A 453 -24.56 -6.74 -8.58
C SER A 453 -23.58 -5.72 -7.97
N SER A 454 -22.56 -6.19 -7.24
CA SER A 454 -21.55 -5.32 -6.62
C SER A 454 -20.77 -4.54 -7.68
N PHE A 455 -20.40 -5.17 -8.80
CA PHE A 455 -19.72 -4.49 -9.91
C PHE A 455 -20.55 -3.34 -10.47
N GLN A 456 -21.85 -3.54 -10.72
CA GLN A 456 -22.73 -2.49 -11.27
C GLN A 456 -22.85 -1.29 -10.31
N ASP A 457 -23.01 -1.55 -9.01
CA ASP A 457 -23.12 -0.49 -8.00
C ASP A 457 -21.81 0.32 -7.87
N ILE A 458 -20.67 -0.36 -7.94
CA ILE A 458 -19.33 0.24 -7.85
C ILE A 458 -18.98 1.00 -9.14
N GLU A 459 -19.33 0.46 -10.32
CA GLU A 459 -19.05 1.07 -11.62
C GLU A 459 -19.65 2.48 -11.74
N ASN A 460 -20.87 2.67 -11.24
CA ASN A 460 -21.57 3.97 -11.23
C ASN A 460 -20.77 5.09 -10.52
N HIS A 461 -19.90 4.72 -9.57
CA HIS A 461 -19.08 5.67 -8.80
C HIS A 461 -17.58 5.55 -9.09
N ALA A 462 -17.17 4.61 -9.94
CA ALA A 462 -15.77 4.23 -10.13
C ALA A 462 -14.90 5.37 -10.65
N ASP A 463 -15.41 6.23 -11.54
CA ASP A 463 -14.66 7.39 -12.06
C ASP A 463 -14.36 8.41 -10.95
N MET A 464 -15.32 8.66 -10.06
CA MET A 464 -15.12 9.54 -8.92
C MET A 464 -14.12 8.96 -7.92
N GLU A 465 -14.23 7.66 -7.60
CA GLU A 465 -13.28 6.99 -6.72
C GLU A 465 -11.87 6.95 -7.31
N TRP A 466 -11.76 6.69 -8.61
CA TRP A 466 -10.50 6.73 -9.33
C TRP A 466 -9.88 8.13 -9.33
N LYS A 467 -10.65 9.19 -9.64
CA LYS A 467 -10.16 10.58 -9.57
C LYS A 467 -9.69 10.94 -8.17
N PHE A 468 -10.39 10.50 -7.13
CA PHE A 468 -9.97 10.70 -5.74
C PHE A 468 -8.65 9.97 -5.43
N ALA A 469 -8.56 8.68 -5.76
CA ALA A 469 -7.35 7.88 -5.56
C ALA A 469 -6.15 8.45 -6.34
N ARG A 470 -6.36 8.84 -7.60
CA ARG A 470 -5.37 9.52 -8.44
C ARG A 470 -4.92 10.84 -7.85
N SER A 471 -5.85 11.64 -7.32
CA SER A 471 -5.51 12.92 -6.69
C SER A 471 -4.71 12.71 -5.41
N LYS A 472 -5.06 11.71 -4.60
CA LYS A 472 -4.27 11.31 -3.42
C LYS A 472 -2.85 10.89 -3.83
N LEU A 473 -2.71 10.14 -4.92
CA LEU A 473 -1.41 9.80 -5.48
C LEU A 473 -0.64 11.06 -5.91
N TRP A 474 -1.26 11.95 -6.70
CA TRP A 474 -0.62 13.19 -7.17
C TRP A 474 -0.18 14.12 -6.05
N MET A 475 -1.00 14.26 -5.01
CA MET A 475 -0.67 15.08 -3.83
C MET A 475 0.62 14.64 -3.15
N GLY A 476 0.93 13.34 -3.17
CA GLY A 476 2.22 12.85 -2.70
C GLY A 476 3.43 13.40 -3.48
N TYR A 477 3.26 13.75 -4.77
CA TYR A 477 4.32 14.30 -5.64
C TYR A 477 4.42 15.84 -5.62
N PHE A 478 3.34 16.51 -5.19
CA PHE A 478 3.34 17.97 -5.09
C PHE A 478 4.19 18.45 -3.91
N ASP A 479 4.17 17.71 -2.80
CA ASP A 479 5.03 18.02 -1.67
C ASP A 479 6.51 17.74 -1.99
N GLU A 480 7.40 18.63 -1.56
CA GLU A 480 8.85 18.52 -1.75
C GLU A 480 9.47 17.55 -0.72
N GLY A 481 9.01 16.29 -0.71
CA GLY A 481 9.51 15.20 0.15
C GLY A 481 10.58 14.30 -0.50
N SER A 482 11.18 13.40 0.30
CA SER A 482 12.33 12.50 -0.01
C SER A 482 12.61 12.21 -1.49
N THR A 483 13.82 12.49 -1.95
CA THR A 483 14.13 12.50 -3.40
C THR A 483 15.22 11.51 -3.81
N LEU A 484 15.27 10.32 -3.23
CA LEU A 484 16.32 9.33 -3.53
C LEU A 484 15.81 7.91 -3.74
N PRO A 485 15.94 7.30 -4.93
CA PRO A 485 15.62 5.94 -5.22
C PRO A 485 16.05 4.91 -4.22
N PRO A 486 15.34 3.84 -3.89
CA PRO A 486 16.00 2.56 -3.74
C PRO A 486 16.78 2.28 -5.05
N PRO A 487 18.11 2.07 -5.04
CA PRO A 487 19.01 1.91 -3.89
C PRO A 487 19.80 3.15 -3.44
N PHE A 488 19.83 4.23 -4.24
CA PHE A 488 20.50 5.50 -3.95
C PHE A 488 20.03 6.24 -2.66
N ASN A 489 18.94 5.79 -2.03
CA ASN A 489 18.42 6.24 -0.74
C ASN A 489 19.37 5.89 0.41
N LEU A 490 20.23 4.89 0.22
CA LEU A 490 21.22 4.46 1.21
C LEU A 490 22.47 5.33 1.23
N ILE A 491 22.69 6.16 0.19
CA ILE A 491 23.84 7.05 0.17
C ILE A 491 23.64 8.12 1.23
N ILE A 492 24.40 7.98 2.32
CA ILE A 492 24.42 8.91 3.44
C ILE A 492 24.77 10.29 2.89
N SER A 493 23.83 11.20 3.00
CA SER A 493 24.10 12.57 2.62
C SER A 493 24.95 13.29 3.69
N PRO A 494 25.79 14.25 3.30
CA PRO A 494 26.55 15.07 4.24
C PRO A 494 25.66 15.77 5.28
N LYS A 495 24.42 16.11 4.92
CA LYS A 495 23.45 16.74 5.82
C LYS A 495 22.75 15.74 6.75
N SER A 496 22.52 14.49 6.36
CA SER A 496 21.99 13.47 7.29
C SER A 496 22.97 13.17 8.42
N VAL A 497 24.28 13.22 8.16
CA VAL A 497 25.30 13.16 9.23
C VAL A 497 25.21 14.39 10.13
N TYR A 498 25.08 15.59 9.57
CA TYR A 498 24.91 16.83 10.35
C TYR A 498 23.65 16.81 11.21
N TYR A 499 22.50 16.37 10.66
CA TYR A 499 21.25 16.25 11.42
C TYR A 499 21.30 15.15 12.46
N LEU A 500 21.96 14.02 12.18
CA LEU A 500 22.18 12.96 13.17
C LEU A 500 23.08 13.46 14.30
N VAL A 501 24.13 14.22 14.00
CA VAL A 501 24.97 14.88 15.01
C VAL A 501 24.19 15.92 15.82
N MET A 502 23.36 16.74 15.16
CA MET A 502 22.48 17.70 15.83
C MET A 502 21.44 17.02 16.71
N TRP A 503 20.84 15.91 16.25
CA TRP A 503 19.87 15.12 17.00
C TRP A 503 20.52 14.42 18.21
N VAL A 504 21.71 13.83 18.03
CA VAL A 504 22.51 13.26 19.11
C VAL A 504 22.90 14.35 20.12
N LYS A 505 23.26 15.55 19.66
CA LYS A 505 23.54 16.71 20.52
C LYS A 505 22.29 17.15 21.28
N HIS A 506 21.12 17.20 20.63
CA HIS A 506 19.85 17.54 21.27
C HIS A 506 19.41 16.49 22.31
N LEU A 507 19.64 15.20 22.04
CA LEU A 507 19.41 14.12 22.99
C LEU A 507 20.38 14.17 24.18
N ALA A 508 21.65 14.48 23.93
CA ALA A 508 22.64 14.69 24.97
C ALA A 508 22.25 15.90 25.85
N ASP A 509 21.85 17.01 25.24
CA ASP A 509 21.39 18.20 25.95
C ASP A 509 20.09 17.95 26.74
N GLN A 510 19.14 17.18 26.20
CA GLN A 510 17.95 16.75 26.95
C GLN A 510 18.30 15.83 28.12
N CYS A 511 19.24 14.89 27.96
CA CYS A 511 19.71 14.04 29.05
C CYS A 511 20.44 14.84 30.14
N ILE A 512 21.26 15.82 29.76
CA ILE A 512 21.98 16.72 30.68
C ILE A 512 21.00 17.64 31.43
N CYS A 513 19.99 18.19 30.73
CA CYS A 513 18.92 18.98 31.35
C CYS A 513 18.07 18.13 32.32
N HIS A 514 17.79 16.87 31.98
CA HIS A 514 17.06 15.96 32.87
C HIS A 514 17.89 15.61 34.13
N GLN A 515 19.21 15.46 34.00
CA GLN A 515 20.13 15.29 35.13
C GLN A 515 20.24 16.56 36.00
N ARG A 516 20.28 17.76 35.39
CA ARG A 516 20.28 19.05 36.13
C ARG A 516 18.97 19.26 36.90
N SER A 517 17.83 18.96 36.30
CA SER A 517 16.51 19.02 36.97
C SER A 517 16.43 18.06 38.16
N ARG A 518 16.94 16.82 38.03
CA ARG A 518 17.05 15.87 39.15
C ARG A 518 17.98 16.34 40.27
N ARG A 519 19.12 16.98 39.94
CA ARG A 519 20.02 17.59 40.95
C ARG A 519 19.36 18.76 41.67
N HIS A 520 18.59 19.59 40.97
CA HIS A 520 17.88 20.72 41.59
C HIS A 520 16.74 20.27 42.52
N ARG A 521 16.03 19.20 42.16
CA ARG A 521 15.02 18.55 43.04
C ARG A 521 15.65 17.94 44.30
N ARG A 522 16.83 17.32 44.19
CA ARG A 522 17.58 16.81 45.36
C ARG A 522 18.06 17.94 46.29
N ARG A 523 18.51 19.08 45.74
CA ARG A 523 18.88 20.27 46.53
C ARG A 523 17.70 20.89 47.29
N LYS A 524 16.53 21.00 46.67
CA LYS A 524 15.31 21.45 47.35
C LYS A 524 14.82 20.47 48.44
N SER A 525 15.04 19.16 48.24
CA SER A 525 14.74 18.14 49.24
C SER A 525 15.65 18.24 50.48
N SER A 526 16.93 18.60 50.32
CA SER A 526 17.85 18.79 51.44
C SER A 526 17.67 20.11 52.18
N GLU A 527 17.21 21.17 51.51
CA GLU A 527 16.92 22.46 52.15
C GLU A 527 15.57 22.47 52.91
N GLY A 528 14.65 21.55 52.58
CA GLY A 528 13.38 21.39 53.29
C GLY A 528 13.45 20.59 54.59
N THR A 529 14.62 20.07 54.98
CA THR A 529 14.82 19.28 56.22
C THR A 529 15.49 20.08 57.33
N ILE A 530 15.79 21.36 57.10
CA ILE A 530 16.30 22.29 58.12
C ILE A 530 15.36 23.50 58.14
N ARG A 531 14.15 23.32 58.68
CA ARG A 531 13.33 24.40 59.22
C ARG A 531 12.33 23.85 60.22
#